data_AF-A0A9D2AZA1-F1
#
_entry.id   AF-A0A9D2AZA1-F1
#
_cell.length_a   1.000
_cell.length_b   1.000
_cell.length_c   1.000
_cell.angle_alpha   90.00
_cell.angle_beta   90.00
_cell.angle_gamma   90.00
#
_symmetry.space_group_name_H-M   'P 1'
#
loop_
_entity.id
_entity.type
_entity.pdbx_description
1 polymer ?
#
loop_
_entity_poly.entity_id
_entity_poly.type
_entity_poly.pdbx_seq_one_letter_code
_entity_poly.pdbx_strand_id
1 'polypeptide(L)'
;MTTYSKLTATNLETKKGLGLIKNAIIDQHFVERSRYNRLISVCYEYPGKIGVGLAESTAIKIQGDYCQVIGEGQVIVMKNMLRKKSGDKGQIGFSDISMSAYIRGDSFTLSL
;
A
#
# COMPACT_ATOMS: atom_id res chain seq x y z
N MET A 1 15.37 -6.70 14.04
CA MET A 1 14.50 -6.07 13.01
C MET A 1 14.66 -6.88 11.74
N THR A 2 13.70 -7.76 11.45
CA THR A 2 13.86 -8.76 10.39
C THR A 2 13.37 -8.20 9.08
N THR A 3 14.29 -7.75 8.23
CA THR A 3 14.00 -7.38 6.84
C THR A 3 13.67 -8.65 6.07
N TYR A 4 12.49 -8.72 5.46
CA TYR A 4 12.13 -9.86 4.61
C TYR A 4 13.03 -9.87 3.37
N SER A 5 13.90 -10.89 3.24
CA SER A 5 14.87 -11.00 2.14
C SER A 5 14.26 -11.44 0.80
N LYS A 6 12.95 -11.74 0.77
CA LYS A 6 12.20 -12.16 -0.41
C LYS A 6 10.78 -11.62 -0.37
N LEU A 7 10.25 -11.28 -1.54
CA LEU A 7 8.82 -11.03 -1.73
C LEU A 7 8.09 -12.37 -1.83
N THR A 8 7.22 -12.62 -0.86
CA THR A 8 6.39 -13.83 -0.79
C THR A 8 4.96 -13.42 -0.46
N ALA A 9 3.98 -14.18 -0.94
CA ALA A 9 2.58 -13.92 -0.63
C ALA A 9 2.27 -14.22 0.86
N THR A 10 2.90 -15.24 1.42
CA THR A 10 2.50 -15.87 2.70
C THR A 10 2.83 -15.12 4.00
N ASN A 11 3.36 -13.89 3.95
CA ASN A 11 3.75 -13.14 5.16
C ASN A 11 2.74 -12.06 5.57
N LEU A 12 1.49 -12.20 5.16
CA LEU A 12 0.43 -11.25 5.47
C LEU A 12 -0.74 -11.91 6.21
N GLU A 13 -1.02 -11.36 7.40
CA GLU A 13 -2.32 -11.52 8.01
C GLU A 13 -3.15 -10.28 7.71
N THR A 14 -4.23 -10.47 6.95
CA THR A 14 -5.28 -9.47 6.75
C THR A 14 -6.53 -9.87 7.54
N LYS A 15 -7.23 -8.88 8.08
CA LYS A 15 -8.52 -9.05 8.76
C LYS A 15 -9.49 -8.02 8.23
N LYS A 16 -10.79 -8.32 8.31
CA LYS A 16 -11.84 -7.37 7.93
C LYS A 16 -11.81 -6.19 8.90
N GLY A 17 -11.61 -4.98 8.36
CA GLY A 17 -11.70 -3.73 9.11
C GLY A 17 -13.13 -3.22 9.25
N LEU A 18 -13.28 -1.97 9.70
CA LEU A 18 -14.57 -1.30 9.91
C LEU A 18 -15.33 -0.97 8.61
N GLY A 19 -14.67 -1.06 7.45
CA GLY A 19 -15.31 -0.81 6.15
C GLY A 19 -15.57 0.66 5.82
N LEU A 20 -14.90 1.59 6.52
CA LEU A 20 -14.99 3.05 6.27
C LEU A 20 -14.48 3.44 4.88
N ILE A 21 -13.47 2.71 4.38
CA ILE A 21 -12.91 2.87 3.04
C ILE A 21 -12.92 1.48 2.40
N LYS A 22 -13.63 1.34 1.28
CA LYS A 22 -13.84 0.03 0.65
C LYS A 22 -12.79 -0.28 -0.41
N ASN A 23 -12.20 0.73 -1.04
CA ASN A 23 -11.34 0.56 -2.21
C ASN A 23 -9.84 0.56 -1.88
N ALA A 24 -9.48 0.80 -0.62
CA ALA A 24 -8.08 0.93 -0.21
C ALA A 24 -7.76 0.08 1.01
N ILE A 25 -6.49 -0.30 1.13
CA ILE A 25 -5.90 -0.94 2.30
C ILE A 25 -4.81 0.01 2.81
N ILE A 26 -4.92 0.40 4.09
CA ILE A 26 -4.04 1.40 4.71
C ILE A 26 -3.08 0.70 5.68
N ASP A 27 -1.79 1.03 5.60
CA ASP A 27 -0.74 0.58 6.52
C ASP A 27 0.02 1.79 7.12
N GLN A 28 0.42 1.71 8.39
CA GLN A 28 1.07 2.77 9.16
C GLN A 28 2.53 2.38 9.49
N HIS A 29 3.40 3.36 9.73
CA HIS A 29 4.83 3.18 10.07
C HIS A 29 5.60 2.44 8.98
N PHE A 30 5.30 2.81 7.73
CA PHE A 30 5.66 2.03 6.56
C PHE A 30 7.14 2.15 6.17
N VAL A 31 7.70 3.36 6.27
CA VAL A 31 9.05 3.69 5.79
C VAL A 31 10.14 3.22 6.76
N GLU A 32 10.00 3.51 8.05
CA GLU A 32 11.03 3.22 9.06
C GLU A 32 11.19 1.72 9.36
N ARG A 33 10.19 0.90 9.03
CA ARG A 33 10.21 -0.55 9.31
C ARG A 33 10.45 -1.44 8.10
N SER A 34 10.82 -0.88 6.95
CA SER A 34 10.99 -1.65 5.70
C SER A 34 9.73 -2.44 5.30
N ARG A 35 8.53 -1.87 5.53
CA ARG A 35 7.26 -2.55 5.28
C ARG A 35 6.82 -2.51 3.81
N TYR A 36 7.62 -1.96 2.90
CA TYR A 36 7.38 -1.99 1.45
C TYR A 36 6.98 -3.36 0.94
N ASN A 37 7.65 -4.40 1.39
CA ASN A 37 7.34 -5.77 1.01
C ASN A 37 5.91 -6.18 1.42
N ARG A 38 5.41 -5.69 2.57
CA ARG A 38 4.05 -5.94 3.04
C ARG A 38 3.03 -5.20 2.17
N LEU A 39 3.20 -3.92 1.88
CA LEU A 39 2.24 -3.19 1.03
C LEU A 39 2.23 -3.74 -0.41
N ILE A 40 3.38 -4.14 -0.94
CA ILE A 40 3.49 -4.82 -2.23
C ILE A 40 2.75 -6.16 -2.19
N SER A 41 2.95 -6.99 -1.16
CA SER A 41 2.25 -8.25 -1.01
C SER A 41 0.74 -8.06 -0.84
N VAL A 42 0.28 -6.98 -0.19
CA VAL A 42 -1.14 -6.60 -0.15
C VAL A 42 -1.69 -6.29 -1.54
N CYS A 43 -1.01 -5.43 -2.30
CA CYS A 43 -1.42 -5.10 -3.67
C CYS A 43 -1.40 -6.33 -4.59
N TYR A 44 -0.46 -7.25 -4.33
CA TYR A 44 -0.44 -8.56 -4.98
C TYR A 44 -1.70 -9.34 -4.61
N GLU A 45 -1.99 -9.61 -3.33
CA GLU A 45 -3.16 -10.41 -2.94
C GLU A 45 -4.50 -9.79 -3.32
N TYR A 46 -4.59 -8.46 -3.32
CA TYR A 46 -5.80 -7.69 -3.59
C TYR A 46 -5.61 -6.70 -4.76
N PRO A 47 -5.50 -7.18 -6.01
CA PRO A 47 -5.18 -6.33 -7.17
C PRO A 47 -6.26 -5.27 -7.49
N GLY A 48 -7.49 -5.49 -7.02
CA GLY A 48 -8.60 -4.52 -7.09
C GLY A 48 -8.67 -3.59 -5.88
N LYS A 49 -7.57 -3.37 -5.15
CA LYS A 49 -7.47 -2.43 -4.03
C LYS A 49 -6.26 -1.54 -4.20
N ILE A 50 -6.38 -0.33 -3.69
CA ILE A 50 -5.28 0.65 -3.62
C ILE A 50 -4.52 0.43 -2.31
N GLY A 51 -3.23 0.18 -2.37
CA GLY A 51 -2.36 0.17 -1.19
C GLY A 51 -1.96 1.60 -0.80
N VAL A 52 -2.17 1.98 0.46
CA VAL A 52 -1.78 3.29 0.98
C VAL A 52 -0.88 3.10 2.21
N GLY A 53 0.37 3.55 2.14
CA GLY A 53 1.33 3.54 3.24
C GLY A 53 1.51 4.93 3.82
N LEU A 54 1.26 5.10 5.12
CA LEU A 54 1.46 6.35 5.84
C LEU A 54 2.79 6.31 6.63
N ALA A 55 3.60 7.37 6.50
CA ALA A 55 4.76 7.60 7.34
C ALA A 55 4.35 8.07 8.76
N GLU A 56 5.33 8.18 9.68
CA GLU A 56 5.10 8.81 10.98
C GLU A 56 4.69 10.27 10.84
N SER A 57 3.97 10.78 11.85
CA SER A 57 3.48 12.16 11.89
C SER A 57 2.74 12.60 10.61
N THR A 58 2.08 11.65 9.93
CA THR A 58 1.42 11.84 8.63
C THR A 58 0.03 11.24 8.65
N ALA A 59 -0.93 11.93 8.04
CA ALA A 59 -2.29 11.46 7.85
C ALA A 59 -2.83 11.89 6.49
N ILE A 60 -3.95 11.29 6.10
CA ILE A 60 -4.73 11.70 4.94
C ILE A 60 -6.10 12.16 5.40
N LYS A 61 -6.51 13.34 4.94
CA LYS A 61 -7.89 13.81 5.07
C LYS A 61 -8.67 13.31 3.88
N ILE A 62 -9.77 12.61 4.12
CA ILE A 62 -10.59 11.97 3.08
C ILE A 62 -11.95 12.66 3.00
N GLN A 63 -12.35 13.06 1.80
CA GLN A 63 -13.66 13.63 1.50
C GLN A 63 -14.21 12.99 0.21
N GLY A 64 -15.11 12.01 0.35
CA GLY A 64 -15.48 11.13 -0.74
C GLY A 64 -14.28 10.29 -1.18
N ASP A 65 -13.96 10.32 -2.48
CA ASP A 65 -12.76 9.65 -3.01
C ASP A 65 -11.52 10.54 -3.03
N TYR A 66 -11.63 11.81 -2.63
CA TYR A 66 -10.51 12.74 -2.62
C TYR A 66 -9.73 12.64 -1.30
N CYS A 67 -8.41 12.52 -1.42
CA CYS A 67 -7.47 12.49 -0.32
C CYS A 67 -6.51 13.67 -0.39
N GLN A 68 -6.30 14.35 0.73
CA GLN A 68 -5.25 15.34 0.90
C GLN A 68 -4.27 14.90 1.98
N VAL A 69 -2.97 15.02 1.70
CA VAL A 69 -1.93 14.69 2.68
C VAL A 69 -1.77 15.83 3.68
N ILE A 70 -1.81 15.47 4.96
CA ILE A 70 -1.54 16.35 6.09
C ILE A 70 -0.43 15.74 6.97
N GLY A 71 0.34 16.57 7.68
CA GLY A 71 1.46 16.12 8.49
C GLY A 71 2.82 16.44 7.87
N GLU A 72 3.86 15.73 8.32
CA GLU A 72 5.27 16.05 7.99
C GLU A 72 5.96 15.01 7.11
N GLY A 73 5.49 13.76 7.13
CA GLY A 73 6.07 12.69 6.31
C GLY A 73 5.38 12.51 4.96
N GLN A 74 5.60 11.33 4.37
CA GLN A 74 5.13 10.96 3.04
C GLN A 74 3.99 9.93 3.09
N VAL A 75 3.15 9.96 2.06
CA VAL A 75 2.13 8.95 1.77
C VAL A 75 2.51 8.23 0.49
N ILE A 76 2.70 6.92 0.59
CA ILE A 76 2.95 6.06 -0.57
C ILE A 76 1.63 5.47 -1.03
N VAL A 77 1.33 5.60 -2.32
CA VAL A 77 0.16 4.99 -2.94
C VAL A 77 0.63 4.01 -3.99
N MET A 78 0.11 2.79 -3.96
CA MET A 78 0.37 1.73 -4.92
C MET A 78 -0.95 1.24 -5.51
N LYS A 79 -1.06 1.20 -6.83
CA LYS A 79 -2.25 0.70 -7.53
C LYS A 79 -1.92 0.10 -8.89
N ASN A 80 -2.93 -0.52 -9.51
CA ASN A 80 -2.88 -1.04 -10.87
C ASN A 80 -1.81 -2.14 -11.05
N MET A 81 -1.70 -3.09 -10.13
CA MET A 81 -0.85 -4.27 -10.34
C MET A 81 -1.51 -5.21 -11.37
N LEU A 82 -1.27 -4.96 -12.66
CA LEU A 82 -1.97 -5.63 -13.76
C LEU A 82 -1.44 -7.04 -14.01
N ARG A 83 -0.13 -7.26 -13.88
CA ARG A 83 0.49 -8.56 -14.16
C ARG A 83 1.06 -9.15 -12.89
N LYS A 84 0.72 -10.41 -12.64
CA LYS A 84 1.17 -11.18 -11.48
C LYS A 84 1.59 -12.58 -11.92
N LYS A 85 2.59 -13.11 -11.25
CA LYS A 85 3.01 -14.52 -11.34
C LYS A 85 3.49 -15.02 -9.98
N SER A 86 3.43 -16.33 -9.81
CA SER A 86 4.00 -17.03 -8.66
C SER A 86 5.13 -17.91 -9.15
N GLY A 87 6.26 -17.89 -8.45
CA GLY A 87 7.36 -18.81 -8.69
C GLY A 87 7.23 -20.08 -7.84
N ASP A 88 7.89 -21.14 -8.28
CA ASP A 88 7.77 -22.49 -7.70
C ASP A 88 8.22 -22.58 -6.23
N LYS A 89 8.97 -21.59 -5.74
CA LYS A 89 9.45 -21.48 -4.36
C LYS A 89 8.65 -20.48 -3.51
N GLY A 90 7.41 -20.16 -3.91
CA GLY A 90 6.54 -19.21 -3.20
C GLY A 90 6.91 -17.73 -3.40
N GLN A 91 7.80 -17.45 -4.35
CA GLN A 91 8.18 -16.09 -4.73
C GLN A 91 7.05 -15.43 -5.52
N ILE A 92 6.82 -14.14 -5.33
CA ILE A 92 5.88 -13.40 -6.16
C ILE A 92 6.63 -12.56 -7.19
N GLY A 93 6.10 -12.50 -8.40
CA GLY A 93 6.54 -11.59 -9.46
C GLY A 93 5.37 -10.75 -9.93
N PHE A 94 5.62 -9.49 -10.25
CA PHE A 94 4.62 -8.57 -10.80
C PHE A 94 5.27 -7.54 -11.72
N SER A 95 4.46 -6.91 -12.56
CA SER A 95 4.86 -5.75 -13.36
C SER A 95 3.72 -4.76 -13.48
N ASP A 96 4.05 -3.57 -14.01
CA ASP A 96 3.09 -2.53 -14.36
C ASP A 96 2.35 -1.92 -13.15
N ILE A 97 2.95 -1.98 -11.96
CA ILE A 97 2.42 -1.32 -10.77
C ILE A 97 2.70 0.20 -10.83
N SER A 98 1.67 1.00 -10.56
CA SER A 98 1.83 2.44 -10.33
C SER A 98 2.19 2.67 -8.87
N MET A 99 3.27 3.41 -8.63
CA MET A 99 3.67 3.88 -7.31
C MET A 99 3.80 5.39 -7.34
N SER A 100 3.20 6.06 -6.37
CA SER A 100 3.27 7.50 -6.18
C SER A 100 3.64 7.81 -4.74
N ALA A 101 4.43 8.85 -4.54
CA ALA A 101 4.76 9.39 -3.24
C ALA A 101 4.21 10.82 -3.16
N TYR A 102 3.46 11.09 -2.11
CA TYR A 102 2.82 12.38 -1.86
C TYR A 102 3.32 12.96 -0.55
N ILE A 103 3.51 14.27 -0.51
CA ILE A 103 3.91 15.02 0.68
C ILE A 103 2.80 15.98 1.10
N ARG A 104 2.99 16.65 2.24
CA ARG A 104 2.04 17.62 2.78
C ARG A 104 1.52 18.58 1.70
N GLY A 105 0.19 18.70 1.61
CA GLY A 105 -0.49 19.58 0.66
C GLY A 105 -0.86 18.89 -0.65
N ASP A 106 -0.16 17.83 -1.05
CA ASP A 106 -0.51 17.04 -2.22
C ASP A 106 -1.86 16.35 -2.06
N SER A 107 -2.44 15.96 -3.19
CA SER A 107 -3.73 15.29 -3.22
C SER A 107 -3.81 14.20 -4.28
N PHE A 108 -4.65 13.21 -4.03
CA PHE A 108 -4.86 12.05 -4.88
C PHE A 108 -6.27 11.48 -4.70
N THR A 109 -6.67 10.55 -5.57
CA THR A 109 -7.98 9.88 -5.49
C THR A 109 -7.86 8.41 -5.15
N LEU A 110 -8.86 7.88 -4.44
CA LEU A 110 -9.03 6.45 -4.16
C LEU A 110 -9.85 5.73 -5.24
N SER A 111 -9.58 6.08 -6.50
CA SER A 111 -10.14 5.42 -7.69
C SER A 111 -9.11 4.52 -8.37
N LEU A 112 -9.57 3.33 -8.78
CA LEU A 112 -8.82 2.37 -9.59
C LEU A 112 -8.83 2.79 -11.07
#